data_AF-A0A533RFA3-F1
#
_entry.id   AF-A0A533RFA3-F1
#
_cell.length_a   1.000
_cell.length_b   1.000
_cell.length_c   1.000
_cell.angle_alpha   90.00
_cell.angle_beta   90.00
_cell.angle_gamma   90.00
#
_symmetry.space_group_name_H-M   'P 1'
#
loop_
_entity.id
_entity.type
_entity.pdbx_description
1 polymer ?
#
loop_
_entity_poly.entity_id
_entity_poly.type
_entity_poly.pdbx_seq_one_letter_code
_entity_poly.pdbx_strand_id
1 'polypeptide(L)' 'NMEGAAVAQLCARFDVPFFEVRGISNLVEDRDLSRWDLPAAAAAAQQAVRTVLAGWRERQEPA' A
#
# COMPACT_ATOMS: atom_id res chain seq x y z
N ASN A 1 10.55 -3.34 -0.73
CA ASN A 1 10.07 -2.07 -0.15
C ASN A 1 10.53 -2.03 1.31
N MET A 2 11.28 -0.97 1.61
CA MET A 2 11.80 -0.60 2.93
C MET A 2 11.34 0.82 3.32
N GLU A 3 10.52 1.46 2.50
CA GLU A 3 10.13 2.86 2.61
C GLU A 3 8.97 3.08 3.62
N GLY A 4 8.07 2.10 3.76
CA GLY A 4 6.85 2.22 4.55
C GLY A 4 7.07 2.64 6.02
N ALA A 5 8.13 2.14 6.66
CA ALA A 5 8.45 2.48 8.03
C ALA A 5 8.84 3.96 8.20
N ALA A 6 9.57 4.54 7.24
CA ALA A 6 9.96 5.95 7.28
C ALA A 6 8.72 6.86 7.13
N VAL A 7 7.80 6.50 6.23
CA VAL A 7 6.53 7.23 6.05
C VAL A 7 5.69 7.14 7.33
N ALA A 8 5.52 5.93 7.89
CA ALA A 8 4.76 5.71 9.11
C ALA A 8 5.33 6.55 10.28
N GLN A 9 6.66 6.61 10.42
CA GLN A 9 7.31 7.41 11.45
C GLN A 9 6.99 8.90 11.31
N LEU A 10 7.05 9.46 10.10
CA LEU A 10 6.72 10.86 9.87
C LEU A 10 5.24 11.14 10.11
N CYS A 11 4.35 10.28 9.62
CA CYS A 11 2.91 10.42 9.87
C CYS A 11 2.60 10.41 11.37
N ALA A 12 3.21 9.51 12.14
CA ALA A 12 3.09 9.48 13.60
C ALA A 12 3.66 10.75 14.26
N ARG A 13 4.75 11.32 13.72
CA ARG A 13 5.35 12.55 14.25
C ARG A 13 4.48 13.79 14.04
N PHE A 14 3.67 13.82 12.99
CA PHE A 14 2.86 14.97 12.58
C PHE A 14 1.35 14.75 12.75
N ASP A 15 0.93 13.73 13.51
CA ASP A 15 -0.47 13.40 13.78
C ASP A 15 -1.31 13.20 12.50
N VAL A 16 -0.71 12.62 11.46
CA VAL A 16 -1.38 12.29 10.20
C VAL A 16 -1.81 10.83 10.22
N PRO A 17 -3.12 10.51 10.10
CA PRO A 17 -3.57 9.13 9.97
C PRO A 17 -2.90 8.43 8.77
N PHE A 18 -2.40 7.21 8.99
CA PHE A 18 -1.63 6.48 7.99
C PHE A 18 -1.98 5.00 7.96
N PHE A 19 -2.08 4.46 6.76
CA PHE A 19 -2.04 3.02 6.51
C PHE A 19 -1.30 2.77 5.18
N GLU A 20 -0.60 1.62 5.08
CA GLU A 20 0.15 1.24 3.88
C GLU A 20 -0.55 0.07 3.16
N VAL A 21 -0.59 0.11 1.83
CA VAL A 21 -0.98 -1.02 0.98
C VAL A 21 0.23 -1.41 0.13
N ARG A 22 0.60 -2.69 0.17
CA ARG A 22 1.74 -3.22 -0.59
C ARG A 22 1.31 -4.39 -1.45
N GLY A 23 1.61 -4.30 -2.74
CA GLY A 23 1.60 -5.45 -3.64
C GLY A 23 2.86 -6.28 -3.43
N ILE A 24 2.72 -7.60 -3.48
CA ILE A 24 3.84 -8.53 -3.38
C ILE A 24 4.32 -8.89 -4.79
N SER A 25 5.52 -8.43 -5.16
CA SER A 25 6.13 -8.72 -6.48
C SER A 25 6.92 -10.02 -6.52
N ASN A 26 7.33 -10.52 -5.36
CA ASN A 26 8.21 -11.69 -5.23
C ASN A 26 8.20 -12.22 -3.80
N LEU A 27 8.65 -13.46 -3.62
CA LEU A 27 8.99 -13.99 -2.30
C LEU A 27 10.33 -13.45 -1.84
N VAL A 28 10.55 -13.43 -0.52
CA VAL A 28 11.84 -13.06 0.05
C VAL A 28 12.78 -14.25 -0.06
N GLU A 29 13.79 -14.10 -0.90
CA GLU A 29 14.80 -15.11 -1.24
C GLU A 29 16.09 -14.39 -1.68
N ASP A 30 17.06 -15.15 -2.19
CA ASP A 30 18.26 -14.55 -2.79
C ASP A 30 17.89 -13.58 -3.92
N ARG A 31 18.55 -12.43 -3.92
CA ARG A 31 18.14 -11.28 -4.72
C ARG A 31 18.28 -11.56 -6.23
N ASP A 32 17.17 -11.94 -6.85
CA ASP A 32 17.02 -12.07 -8.30
C ASP A 32 15.90 -11.15 -8.80
N LEU A 33 16.28 -10.07 -9.47
CA LEU A 33 15.33 -9.07 -10.00
C LEU A 33 14.47 -9.61 -11.15
N SER A 34 14.90 -10.69 -11.83
CA SER A 34 14.14 -11.26 -12.93
C SER A 34 12.84 -11.94 -12.47
N ARG A 35 12.76 -12.30 -11.18
CA ARG A 35 11.61 -12.94 -10.56
C ARG A 35 10.58 -11.95 -10.02
N TRP A 36 10.82 -10.65 -10.15
CA TRP A 36 9.95 -9.62 -9.62
C TRP A 36 8.89 -9.26 -10.64
N ASP A 37 7.63 -9.57 -10.33
CA ASP A 37 6.50 -9.10 -11.11
C ASP A 37 5.98 -7.77 -10.54
N LEU A 38 6.71 -6.70 -10.84
CA LEU A 38 6.33 -5.35 -10.43
C LEU A 38 5.00 -4.89 -11.04
N PRO A 39 4.70 -5.13 -12.33
CA PRO A 39 3.40 -4.78 -12.91
C PRO A 39 2.23 -5.44 -12.17
N ALA A 40 2.30 -6.74 -11.87
CA ALA A 40 1.22 -7.43 -11.16
C ALA A 40 1.07 -6.93 -9.72
N ALA A 41 2.18 -6.73 -9.00
CA ALA A 41 2.15 -6.17 -7.65
C ALA A 41 1.51 -4.77 -7.62
N ALA A 42 1.88 -3.90 -8.57
CA ALA A 42 1.32 -2.56 -8.68
C ALA A 42 -0.18 -2.60 -9.00
N ALA A 43 -0.61 -3.48 -9.92
CA ALA A 43 -2.02 -3.66 -10.25
C ALA A 43 -2.85 -4.14 -9.05
N ALA A 44 -2.34 -5.12 -8.29
CA ALA A 44 -2.99 -5.62 -7.08
C ALA A 44 -3.11 -4.53 -5.99
N ALA A 45 -2.03 -3.76 -5.77
CA ALA A 45 -2.04 -2.65 -4.82
C ALA A 45 -3.06 -1.57 -5.22
N GLN A 46 -3.10 -1.21 -6.51
CA GLN A 46 -4.08 -0.26 -7.05
C GLN A 46 -5.52 -0.75 -6.81
N GLN A 47 -5.80 -2.02 -7.09
CA GLN A 47 -7.13 -2.59 -6.88
C GLN A 47 -7.54 -2.48 -5.40
N ALA A 48 -6.66 -2.86 -4.48
CA ALA A 48 -6.91 -2.76 -3.05
C ALA A 48 -7.18 -1.30 -2.61
N VAL A 49 -6.37 -0.34 -3.07
CA VAL A 49 -6.57 1.09 -2.77
C VAL A 49 -7.93 1.57 -3.29
N ARG A 50 -8.32 1.21 -4.52
CA ARG A 50 -9.63 1.57 -5.09
C ARG A 50 -10.79 1.04 -4.24
N THR A 51 -10.70 -0.20 -3.77
CA THR A 51 -11.71 -0.79 -2.88
C THR A 51 -11.82 -0.02 -1.56
N VAL A 52 -10.68 0.32 -0.94
CA VAL A 52 -10.67 1.12 0.30
C VAL A 52 -11.31 2.48 0.09
N LEU A 53 -10.96 3.19 -0.99
CA LEU A 53 -11.50 4.52 -1.30
C LEU A 53 -13.00 4.49 -1.61
N ALA A 54 -13.48 3.47 -2.33
CA ALA A 54 -14.90 3.30 -2.62
C ALA A 54 -15.70 3.14 -1.31
N GLY A 55 -15.27 2.23 -0.42
CA GLY A 55 -15.93 2.03 0.87
C GLY A 55 -15.72 3.19 1.86
N TRP A 56 -14.68 4.02 1.68
CA TRP A 56 -14.53 5.24 2.46
C TRP A 56 -15.62 6.25 2.08
N ARG A 57 -15.82 6.50 0.79
CA ARG A 57 -16.81 7.48 0.31
C ARG A 57 -18.22 7.18 0.84
N GLU A 58 -18.60 5.91 0.87
CA GLU A 58 -19.89 5.44 1.40
C GLU A 58 -20.08 5.74 2.89
N ARG A 59 -19.00 5.83 3.67
CA ARG A 59 -19.04 6.14 5.11
C ARG A 59 -18.99 7.64 5.43
N GLN A 60 -18.80 8.50 4.43
CA GLN A 60 -18.76 9.95 4.61
C GLN A 60 -20.04 10.67 4.20
N GLU A 61 -21.02 9.99 3.60
CA GLU A 61 -22.35 10.57 3.45
C GLU A 61 -23.04 10.59 4.83
N PRO A 62 -23.45 11.77 5.34
CA PRO A 62 -24.29 11.82 6.52
C PRO A 62 -25.66 11.22 6.18
N ALA A 63 -26.22 10.46 7.13
CA ALA A 63 -27.60 9.98 7.08
C ALA A 63 -28.61 11.14 6.99
#